data_AF-A0A0P9DWD0-F1
#
_entry.id   AF-A0A0P9DWD0-F1
#
_cell.length_a   1.000
_cell.length_b   1.000
_cell.length_c   1.000
_cell.angle_alpha   90.00
_cell.angle_beta   90.00
_cell.angle_gamma   90.00
#
_symmetry.space_group_name_H-M   'P 1'
#
loop_
_entity.id
_entity.type
_entity.pdbx_description
1 polymer ?
#
loop_
_entity_poly.entity_id
_entity_poly.type
_entity_poly.pdbx_seq_one_letter_code
_entity_poly.pdbx_strand_id
1 'polypeptide(L)'
;MTEEASTRDCWVRVLRETPILIRRRASAYLKNIQKTSKNEWLVWSDRETQYNVHLAKGQVTCTCPYSQQEKGYCKHICAVAAFELTRIDVMPWLKKLEGRL
;
A
#
# COMPACT_ATOMS: atom_id res chain seq x y z
N MET A 1 -10.96 -17.66 8.89
CA MET A 1 -10.60 -16.44 8.10
C MET A 1 -9.49 -16.81 7.15
N THR A 2 -9.63 -16.52 5.86
CA THR A 2 -8.55 -16.73 4.87
C THR A 2 -7.47 -15.65 5.02
N GLU A 3 -6.24 -15.98 4.65
CA GLU A 3 -5.08 -15.08 4.80
C GLU A 3 -5.26 -13.77 4.00
N GLU A 4 -5.91 -13.85 2.83
CA GLU A 4 -6.28 -12.69 2.01
C GLU A 4 -7.28 -11.76 2.70
N ALA A 5 -8.29 -12.30 3.40
CA ALA A 5 -9.25 -11.48 4.14
C ALA A 5 -8.55 -10.71 5.27
N SER A 6 -7.62 -11.36 5.99
CA SER A 6 -6.82 -10.68 7.02
C SER A 6 -5.90 -9.59 6.45
N THR A 7 -5.36 -9.81 5.24
CA THR A 7 -4.49 -8.87 4.55
C THR A 7 -5.28 -7.64 4.09
N ARG A 8 -6.47 -7.86 3.51
CA ARG A 8 -7.40 -6.79 3.14
C ARG A 8 -7.75 -5.93 4.34
N ASP A 9 -8.16 -6.54 5.46
CA ASP A 9 -8.56 -5.82 6.66
C ASP A 9 -7.42 -4.97 7.23
N CYS A 10 -6.19 -5.48 7.17
CA CYS A 10 -4.99 -4.73 7.52
C CYS A 10 -4.86 -3.43 6.68
N TRP A 11 -4.98 -3.54 5.36
CA TRP A 11 -4.87 -2.37 4.47
C TRP A 11 -6.02 -1.37 4.62
N VAL A 12 -7.24 -1.87 4.83
CA VAL A 12 -8.39 -1.02 5.15
C VAL A 12 -8.15 -0.25 6.44
N ARG A 13 -7.62 -0.92 7.48
CA ARG A 13 -7.30 -0.29 8.76
C ARG A 13 -6.25 0.80 8.58
N VAL A 14 -5.16 0.53 7.86
CA VAL A 14 -4.10 1.51 7.54
C VAL A 14 -4.69 2.78 6.93
N LEU A 15 -5.55 2.66 5.92
CA LEU A 15 -6.16 3.84 5.26
C LEU A 15 -7.20 4.54 6.13
N ARG A 16 -7.90 3.82 7.01
CA ARG A 16 -8.89 4.41 7.94
C ARG A 16 -8.21 5.27 8.99
N GLU A 17 -7.10 4.78 9.53
CA GLU A 17 -6.36 5.43 10.61
C GLU A 17 -5.51 6.60 10.09
N THR A 18 -5.05 6.54 8.83
CA THR A 18 -4.18 7.59 8.28
C THR A 18 -4.91 8.92 7.99
N PRO A 19 -4.40 10.08 8.48
CA PRO A 19 -4.92 11.40 8.16
C PRO A 19 -5.05 11.66 6.66
N ILE A 20 -6.13 12.36 6.28
CA ILE A 20 -6.45 12.63 4.87
C ILE A 20 -5.33 13.35 4.12
N LEU A 21 -4.58 14.24 4.80
CA LEU A 21 -3.47 14.99 4.20
C LEU A 21 -2.33 14.06 3.76
N ILE A 22 -2.09 12.96 4.47
CA ILE A 22 -1.08 11.97 4.15
C ILE A 22 -1.60 11.06 3.03
N ARG A 23 -2.86 10.62 3.11
CA ARG A 23 -3.51 9.82 2.05
C ARG A 23 -3.47 10.51 0.69
N ARG A 24 -3.77 11.81 0.64
CA ARG A 24 -3.71 12.60 -0.60
C ARG A 24 -2.32 12.63 -1.23
N ARG A 25 -1.26 12.62 -0.42
CA ARG A 25 0.13 12.63 -0.90
C ARG A 25 0.60 11.25 -1.38
N ALA A 26 -0.08 10.18 -0.96
CA ALA A 26 0.24 8.82 -1.37
C ALA A 26 0.03 8.58 -2.88
N SER A 27 -0.90 9.33 -3.51
CA SER A 27 -1.21 9.21 -4.93
C SER A 27 0.00 9.42 -5.85
N ALA A 28 0.94 10.28 -5.43
CA ALA A 28 2.18 10.54 -6.17
C ALA A 28 3.07 9.30 -6.34
N TYR A 29 2.87 8.26 -5.53
CA TYR A 29 3.68 7.06 -5.51
C TYR A 29 3.02 5.86 -6.19
N LEU A 30 1.72 5.93 -6.54
CA LEU A 30 0.95 4.76 -6.98
C LEU A 30 1.51 4.08 -8.24
N LYS A 31 2.12 4.85 -9.15
CA LYS A 31 2.74 4.33 -10.37
C LYS A 31 4.12 3.71 -10.14
N ASN A 32 4.69 3.95 -8.96
CA ASN A 32 6.07 3.60 -8.60
C ASN A 32 6.08 2.58 -7.47
N ILE A 33 5.17 1.60 -7.50
CA ILE A 33 5.09 0.52 -6.52
C ILE A 33 5.38 -0.80 -7.22
N GLN A 34 6.29 -1.57 -6.66
CA GLN A 34 6.57 -2.94 -7.10
C GLN A 34 6.46 -3.88 -5.90
N LYS A 35 5.64 -4.92 -6.03
CA LYS A 35 5.59 -5.99 -5.04
C LYS A 35 6.74 -6.95 -5.28
N THR A 36 7.64 -7.11 -4.30
CA THR A 36 8.83 -7.98 -4.41
C THR A 36 8.59 -9.35 -3.83
N SER A 37 7.76 -9.45 -2.80
CA SER A 37 7.35 -10.72 -2.20
C SER A 37 5.91 -10.65 -1.70
N LYS A 38 5.43 -11.72 -1.06
CA LYS A 38 4.08 -11.75 -0.48
C LYS A 38 3.82 -10.57 0.47
N ASN A 39 4.86 -10.19 1.21
CA ASN A 39 4.80 -9.28 2.36
C ASN A 39 5.69 -8.05 2.19
N GLU A 40 6.22 -7.81 1.00
CA GLU A 40 7.21 -6.76 0.78
C GLU A 40 6.95 -6.01 -0.53
N TRP A 41 7.14 -4.70 -0.45
CA TRP A 41 6.95 -3.77 -1.55
C TRP A 41 8.08 -2.74 -1.59
N LEU A 42 8.49 -2.40 -2.80
CA LEU A 42 9.36 -1.26 -3.08
C LEU A 42 8.52 -0.10 -3.60
N VAL A 43 8.84 1.09 -3.11
CA VAL A 43 8.21 2.35 -3.48
C VAL A 43 9.28 3.36 -3.87
N TRP A 44 9.23 3.87 -5.10
CA TRP A 44 10.18 4.90 -5.56
C TRP A 44 9.57 6.29 -5.49
N SER A 45 10.35 7.23 -4.98
CA SER A 45 10.07 8.65 -5.14
C SER A 45 10.42 9.17 -6.53
N ASP A 46 9.91 10.35 -6.83
CA ASP A 46 10.27 11.19 -7.96
C ASP A 46 11.78 11.47 -8.07
N ARG A 47 12.50 11.44 -6.94
CA ARG A 47 13.96 11.64 -6.87
C ARG A 47 14.75 10.33 -6.79
N GLU A 48 14.21 9.24 -7.34
CA GLU A 48 14.83 7.90 -7.38
C GLU A 48 15.12 7.26 -6.02
N THR A 49 14.79 7.91 -4.90
CA THR A 49 14.95 7.31 -3.57
C THR A 49 13.98 6.15 -3.42
N GLN A 50 14.52 5.00 -3.01
CA GLN A 50 13.78 3.77 -2.80
C GLN A 50 13.40 3.60 -1.33
N TYR A 51 12.14 3.23 -1.09
CA TYR A 51 11.62 2.89 0.22
C TYR A 51 11.06 1.47 0.20
N ASN A 52 11.32 0.72 1.27
CA ASN A 52 10.78 -0.62 1.44
C ASN A 52 9.61 -0.54 2.43
N VAL A 53 8.50 -1.18 2.08
CA VAL A 53 7.34 -1.39 2.93
C VAL A 53 7.21 -2.89 3.18
N HIS A 54 7.07 -3.28 4.44
CA HIS A 54 7.00 -4.67 4.85
C HIS A 54 5.78 -4.92 5.75
N LEU A 55 5.09 -6.03 5.54
CA LEU A 55 3.94 -6.48 6.33
C LEU A 55 4.31 -7.77 7.08
N ALA A 56 4.38 -7.71 8.41
CA ALA A 56 4.61 -8.90 9.24
C ALA A 56 3.60 -8.95 10.39
N LYS A 57 2.91 -10.09 10.54
CA LYS A 57 1.98 -10.36 11.65
C LYS A 57 0.94 -9.23 11.86
N GLY A 58 0.45 -8.63 10.77
CA GLY A 58 -0.52 -7.54 10.82
C GLY A 58 0.04 -6.16 11.16
N GLN A 59 1.36 -6.02 11.28
CA GLN A 59 2.06 -4.76 11.45
C GLN A 59 2.75 -4.38 10.13
N VAL A 60 2.59 -3.11 9.73
CA VAL A 60 3.22 -2.57 8.52
C VAL A 60 4.33 -1.61 8.91
N THR A 61 5.51 -1.79 8.34
CA THR A 61 6.65 -0.90 8.55
C THR A 61 7.15 -0.33 7.24
N CYS A 62 7.87 0.80 7.31
CA CYS A 62 8.52 1.40 6.17
C CYS A 62 9.92 1.90 6.54
N THR A 63 10.88 1.77 5.62
CA THR A 63 12.26 2.24 5.82
C THR A 63 12.42 3.76 5.73
N CYS A 64 11.37 4.50 5.40
CA CYS A 64 11.49 5.95 5.28
C CYS A 64 11.80 6.61 6.65
N PRO A 65 12.64 7.67 6.68
CA PRO A 65 13.02 8.33 7.93
C PRO A 65 11.83 8.81 8.77
N TYR A 66 10.74 9.24 8.12
CA TYR A 66 9.51 9.66 8.79
C TYR A 66 8.84 8.53 9.57
N SER A 67 8.85 7.30 9.01
CA SER A 67 8.27 6.13 9.68
C SER A 67 9.16 5.64 10.82
N GLN A 68 10.48 5.74 10.66
CA GLN A 68 11.45 5.33 11.68
C GLN A 68 11.46 6.27 12.90
N GLN A 69 11.08 7.53 12.73
CA GLN A 69 10.98 8.51 13.81
C GLN A 69 9.65 8.43 14.59
N GLU A 70 8.86 7.36 14.40
CA GLU A 70 7.54 7.15 15.03
C GLU A 70 6.56 8.34 14.88
N LYS A 71 6.76 9.19 13.87
CA LYS A 71 5.93 10.39 13.62
C LYS A 71 4.53 10.06 13.08
N GLY A 72 4.09 8.81 13.19
CA GLY A 72 2.80 8.31 12.74
C GLY A 72 2.81 7.80 11.29
N TYR A 73 1.84 8.25 10.50
CA TYR A 73 1.46 7.61 9.24
C TYR A 73 2.38 7.95 8.05
N CYS A 74 2.83 6.91 7.35
CA CYS A 74 3.70 7.04 6.19
C CYS A 74 2.91 7.08 4.87
N LYS A 75 3.23 8.05 3.99
CA LYS A 75 2.65 8.14 2.64
C LYS A 75 2.97 6.93 1.75
N HIS A 76 4.12 6.28 1.92
CA HIS A 76 4.48 5.07 1.16
C HIS A 76 3.64 3.87 1.60
N ILE A 77 3.43 3.71 2.91
CA ILE A 77 2.50 2.71 3.47
C ILE A 77 1.09 2.92 2.93
N CYS A 78 0.62 4.17 2.88
CA CYS A 78 -0.68 4.49 2.28
C CYS A 78 -0.76 4.15 0.80
N ALA A 79 0.32 4.40 0.06
CA ALA A 79 0.37 4.12 -1.36
C ALA A 79 0.29 2.61 -1.61
N VAL A 80 1.02 1.81 -0.83
CA VAL A 80 0.95 0.34 -0.86
C VAL A 80 -0.44 -0.16 -0.48
N ALA A 81 -1.05 0.38 0.57
CA ALA A 81 -2.39 0.00 0.99
C ALA A 81 -3.44 0.25 -0.11
N ALA A 82 -3.40 1.43 -0.75
CA ALA A 82 -4.28 1.74 -1.87
C ALA A 82 -4.02 0.85 -3.09
N PHE A 83 -2.74 0.56 -3.38
CA PHE A 83 -2.34 -0.32 -4.47
C PHE A 83 -2.84 -1.76 -4.28
N GLU A 84 -2.63 -2.36 -3.11
CA GLU A 84 -3.09 -3.72 -2.81
C GLU A 84 -4.61 -3.81 -2.82
N LEU A 85 -5.33 -2.85 -2.23
CA LEU A 85 -6.80 -2.84 -2.28
C LEU A 85 -7.33 -2.71 -3.71
N THR A 86 -6.70 -1.88 -4.54
CA THR A 86 -7.07 -1.80 -5.98
C THR A 86 -6.88 -3.14 -6.68
N ARG A 87 -5.79 -3.86 -6.37
CA ARG A 87 -5.52 -5.19 -6.93
C ARG A 87 -6.51 -6.26 -6.46
N ILE A 88 -6.96 -6.19 -5.21
CA ILE A 88 -7.89 -7.15 -4.61
C ILE A 88 -9.32 -6.89 -5.09
N ASP A 89 -9.75 -5.61 -5.11
CA ASP A 89 -11.16 -5.26 -5.28
C ASP A 89 -11.53 -4.83 -6.69
N VAL A 90 -10.65 -4.06 -7.34
CA VAL A 90 -10.98 -3.34 -8.57
C VAL A 90 -10.50 -4.09 -9.80
N MET A 91 -9.26 -4.58 -9.80
CA MET A 91 -8.68 -5.27 -10.95
C MET A 91 -9.45 -6.54 -11.37
N PRO A 92 -9.93 -7.41 -10.46
CA PRO A 92 -10.69 -8.59 -10.86
C PRO A 92 -12.03 -8.21 -11.51
N TRP A 93 -12.64 -7.13 -11.04
CA TRP A 93 -13.88 -6.61 -11.63
C TRP A 93 -13.64 -6.01 -13.02
N LEU A 94 -12.58 -5.21 -13.19
CA LEU A 94 -12.19 -4.66 -14.48
C LEU A 94 -11.92 -5.75 -15.53
N LYS A 95 -11.14 -6.77 -15.18
CA LYS A 95 -10.86 -7.90 -16.09
C LYS A 95 -12.13 -8.63 -16.52
N LYS A 96 -13.12 -8.76 -15.64
CA LYS A 96 -14.42 -9.36 -15.98
C LYS A 96 -15.22 -8.51 -16.96
N LEU A 97 -15.07 -7.19 -16.94
CA LEU A 97 -15.71 -6.30 -17.91
C LEU A 97 -15.00 -6.36 -19.26
N GLU A 98 -13.66 -6.31 -19.27
CA GLU A 98 -12.86 -6.38 -20.50
C GLU A 98 -13.03 -7.71 -21.23
N GLY A 99 -13.09 -8.83 -20.52
CA GLY A 99 -13.33 -10.15 -21.13
C GLY A 99 -14.77 -10.39 -21.61
N ARG A 100 -15.67 -9.41 -21.45
CA ARG A 100 -17.05 -9.43 -21.97
C ARG A 100 -17.23 -8.56 -23.21
N LEU A 101 -16.21 -7.79 -23.60
CA LEU A 101 -16.11 -7.03 -24.85
C LEU A 101 -15.38 -7.87 -25.91
#